data_AF-A0A517ZEY1-F1
#
_entry.id   AF-A0A517ZEY1-F1
#
_cell.length_a   1.000
_cell.length_b   1.000
_cell.length_c   1.000
_cell.angle_alpha   90.00
_cell.angle_beta   90.00
_cell.angle_gamma   90.00
#
_symmetry.space_group_name_H-M   'P 1'
#
loop_
_entity.id
_entity.type
_entity.pdbx_description
1 polymer ?
#
loop_
_entity_poly.entity_id
_entity_poly.type
_entity_poly.pdbx_seq_one_letter_code
_entity_poly.pdbx_strand_id
1 'polypeptide(L)'
;MDLPDLSTITGSDLTDEQIRGILAQIDLDITNLVRDGKLSALKYGLAGSPGQHSDRAANLHALLAARDHYQKLLSSRPAWETSQAEMDRGRAS
;
A
#
# COMPACT_ATOMS: atom_id res chain seq x y z
N MET A 1 -20.27 -32.01 5.37
CA MET A 1 -20.23 -30.87 4.43
C MET A 1 -18.79 -30.73 4.01
N ASP A 2 -18.48 -30.92 2.73
CA ASP A 2 -17.17 -30.58 2.17
C ASP A 2 -17.03 -29.05 2.11
N LEU A 3 -15.88 -28.53 2.56
CA LEU A 3 -15.54 -27.13 2.34
C LEU A 3 -15.32 -26.90 0.84
N PRO A 4 -15.77 -25.77 0.27
CA PRO A 4 -15.51 -25.46 -1.13
C PRO A 4 -14.01 -25.34 -1.35
N ASP A 5 -13.52 -26.07 -2.36
CA ASP A 5 -12.13 -26.02 -2.81
C ASP A 5 -11.80 -24.63 -3.37
N LEU A 6 -10.86 -23.95 -2.72
CA LEU A 6 -10.41 -22.60 -3.07
C LEU A 6 -9.36 -22.62 -4.19
N SER A 7 -9.02 -23.79 -4.74
CA SER A 7 -8.07 -23.96 -5.85
C SER A 7 -8.46 -23.20 -7.13
N THR A 8 -9.70 -22.72 -7.22
CA THR A 8 -10.26 -22.01 -8.38
C THR A 8 -10.47 -20.51 -8.17
N ILE A 9 -10.19 -19.98 -6.97
CA ILE A 9 -10.26 -18.52 -6.73
C ILE A 9 -8.99 -17.89 -7.31
N THR A 10 -9.05 -17.59 -8.60
CA THR A 10 -8.09 -16.71 -9.26
C THR A 10 -8.71 -15.31 -9.28
N GLY A 11 -8.23 -14.43 -8.39
CA GLY A 11 -8.46 -13.00 -8.55
C GLY A 11 -7.65 -12.50 -9.74
N SER A 12 -8.16 -11.52 -10.48
CA SER A 12 -7.35 -10.80 -11.46
C SER A 12 -6.16 -10.15 -10.77
N ASP A 13 -4.99 -10.17 -11.41
CA ASP A 13 -3.85 -9.41 -10.93
C ASP A 13 -4.22 -7.93 -10.79
N LEU A 14 -3.69 -7.29 -9.74
CA LEU A 14 -3.90 -5.86 -9.53
C LEU A 14 -3.34 -5.06 -10.72
N THR A 15 -4.03 -4.02 -11.17
CA THR A 15 -3.48 -3.08 -12.14
C THR A 15 -2.45 -2.15 -11.48
N ASP A 16 -1.60 -1.50 -12.28
CA ASP A 16 -0.63 -0.51 -11.77
C ASP A 16 -1.32 0.60 -10.99
N GLU A 17 -2.48 1.05 -11.50
CA GLU A 17 -3.29 2.09 -10.86
C GLU A 17 -3.84 1.65 -9.50
N GLN A 18 -4.28 0.39 -9.40
CA GLN A 18 -4.72 -0.18 -8.13
C GLN A 18 -3.56 -0.29 -7.14
N ILE A 19 -2.37 -0.69 -7.58
CA ILE A 19 -1.19 -0.77 -6.71
C ILE A 19 -0.78 0.63 -6.23
N ARG A 20 -0.79 1.64 -7.09
CA ARG A 20 -0.54 3.04 -6.71
C ARG A 20 -1.56 3.54 -5.69
N GLY A 21 -2.83 3.20 -5.87
CA GLY A 21 -3.90 3.51 -4.92
C GLY A 21 -3.67 2.86 -3.55
N ILE A 22 -3.28 1.59 -3.53
CA ILE A 22 -2.91 0.86 -2.29
C ILE A 22 -1.73 1.54 -1.60
N LEU A 23 -0.67 1.89 -2.34
CA LEU A 23 0.49 2.58 -1.78
C LEU A 23 0.10 3.94 -1.15
N ALA A 24 -0.73 4.73 -1.83
CA ALA A 24 -1.21 6.00 -1.30
C ALA A 24 -2.03 5.82 -0.01
N GLN A 25 -2.87 4.78 0.07
CA GLN A 25 -3.63 4.47 1.27
C GLN A 25 -2.72 4.06 2.44
N ILE A 26 -1.72 3.21 2.18
CA ILE A 26 -0.75 2.80 3.21
C ILE A 26 0.04 4.01 3.74
N ASP A 27 0.48 4.90 2.85
CA ASP A 27 1.21 6.12 3.24
C ASP A 27 0.34 7.05 4.12
N LEU A 28 -0.96 7.15 3.82
CA LEU A 28 -1.92 7.88 4.64
C LEU A 28 -2.09 7.22 6.01
N ASP A 29 -2.24 5.90 6.06
CA ASP A 29 -2.45 5.16 7.31
C ASP A 29 -1.23 5.24 8.24
N ILE A 30 -0.02 5.15 7.69
CA ILE A 30 1.23 5.38 8.43
C ILE A 30 1.25 6.80 9.01
N THR A 31 0.90 7.80 8.19
CA THR A 31 0.87 9.21 8.61
C THR A 31 -0.11 9.42 9.76
N ASN A 32 -1.30 8.81 9.68
CA ASN A 32 -2.32 8.87 10.71
C ASN A 32 -1.84 8.20 12.00
N LEU A 33 -1.27 6.99 11.92
CA LEU A 33 -0.77 6.26 13.07
C LEU A 33 0.33 7.03 13.82
N VAL A 34 1.24 7.68 13.09
CA VAL A 34 2.30 8.50 13.66
C VAL A 34 1.73 9.78 14.28
N ARG A 35 0.79 10.45 13.60
CA ARG A 35 0.13 11.66 14.12
C ARG A 35 -0.63 11.36 15.41
N ASP A 36 -1.40 10.28 15.44
CA ASP A 36 -2.16 9.86 16.61
C ASP A 36 -1.23 9.46 17.76
N GLY A 37 -0.10 8.84 17.45
CA GLY A 37 0.94 8.55 18.43
C GLY A 37 1.52 9.82 19.05
N LYS A 38 1.83 10.83 18.24
CA LYS A 38 2.31 12.15 18.72
C LYS A 38 1.25 12.86 19.57
N LEU A 39 0.00 12.90 19.10
CA LEU A 39 -1.12 13.51 19.83
C LEU A 39 -1.38 12.81 21.17
N SER A 40 -1.32 11.47 21.19
CA SER A 40 -1.47 10.68 22.42
C SER A 40 -0.31 10.92 23.39
N ALA A 41 0.92 10.97 22.91
CA ALA A 41 2.10 11.26 23.75
C ALA A 41 2.04 12.68 24.36
N LEU A 42 1.53 13.66 23.63
CA LEU A 42 1.30 15.01 24.14
C LEU A 42 0.12 15.08 25.13
N LYS A 43 -0.98 14.37 24.88
CA LYS A 43 -2.17 14.32 25.75
C LYS A 43 -1.94 13.53 27.04
N TYR A 44 -1.15 12.46 26.97
CA TYR A 44 -0.89 11.52 28.05
C TYR A 44 0.61 11.42 28.35
N GLY A 45 1.31 12.55 28.46
CA GLY A 45 2.75 12.60 28.79
C GLY A 45 3.18 11.91 30.10
N LEU A 46 2.25 11.19 30.77
CA LEU A 46 2.50 10.22 31.81
C LEU A 46 1.82 8.89 31.41
N ALA A 47 2.64 7.91 31.03
CA ALA A 47 2.33 6.49 30.91
C ALA A 47 1.09 6.12 30.04
N GLY A 48 1.31 5.92 28.74
CA GLY A 48 0.41 5.11 27.94
C GLY A 48 0.43 3.65 28.42
N SER A 49 -0.74 3.01 28.49
CA SER A 49 -0.89 1.63 28.97
C SER A 49 -0.02 0.66 28.13
N PRO A 50 0.77 -0.25 28.74
CA PRO A 50 1.79 -1.06 28.05
C PRO A 50 1.29 -1.83 26.82
N GLY A 51 0.01 -2.25 26.80
CA GLY A 51 -0.58 -2.99 25.69
C GLY A 51 -0.78 -2.17 24.40
N GLN A 52 -1.05 -0.86 24.48
CA GLN A 52 -1.33 -0.05 23.29
C GLN A 52 -0.07 0.34 22.50
N HIS A 53 1.07 0.39 23.18
CA HIS A 53 2.36 0.66 22.53
C HIS A 53 2.82 -0.54 21.67
N SER A 54 2.58 -1.77 22.14
CA SER A 54 2.93 -3.00 21.42
C SER A 54 2.10 -3.19 20.15
N ASP A 55 0.78 -2.95 20.23
CA ASP A 55 -0.13 -3.05 19.08
C ASP A 55 0.23 -2.03 17.99
N ARG A 56 0.54 -0.79 18.40
CA ARG A 56 0.96 0.26 17.45
C ARG A 56 2.25 -0.08 16.71
N ALA A 57 3.28 -0.55 17.44
CA ALA A 57 4.55 -0.89 16.82
C ALA A 57 4.40 -2.04 15.83
N ALA A 58 3.60 -3.05 16.17
CA ALA A 58 3.27 -4.16 15.29
C ALA A 58 2.51 -3.67 14.04
N ASN A 59 1.51 -2.79 14.20
CA ASN A 59 0.74 -2.23 13.08
C ASN A 59 1.60 -1.37 12.16
N LEU A 60 2.49 -0.55 12.71
CA LEU A 60 3.44 0.23 11.90
C LEU A 60 4.36 -0.68 11.10
N HIS A 61 4.88 -1.74 11.73
CA HIS A 61 5.73 -2.71 11.04
C HIS A 61 4.98 -3.43 9.91
N ALA A 62 3.73 -3.83 10.14
CA ALA A 62 2.88 -4.46 9.13
C ALA A 62 2.62 -3.52 7.93
N LEU A 63 2.32 -2.24 8.19
CA LEU A 63 2.11 -1.24 7.13
C LEU A 63 3.39 -0.99 6.32
N LEU A 64 4.55 -0.88 6.98
CA LEU A 64 5.84 -0.72 6.30
C LEU A 64 6.19 -1.94 5.44
N ALA A 65 5.95 -3.16 5.93
CA ALA A 65 6.15 -4.39 5.17
C ALA A 65 5.21 -4.47 3.96
N ALA A 66 3.94 -4.12 4.13
CA ALA A 66 2.97 -4.05 3.02
C ALA A 66 3.40 -3.02 1.97
N ARG A 67 3.83 -1.83 2.39
CA ARG A 67 4.34 -0.79 1.50
C ARG A 67 5.52 -1.29 0.66
N ASP A 68 6.49 -1.92 1.30
CA ASP A 68 7.67 -2.47 0.63
C ASP A 68 7.28 -3.56 -0.39
N HIS A 69 6.36 -4.45 -0.02
CA HIS A 69 5.85 -5.47 -0.92
C HIS A 69 5.21 -4.88 -2.19
N TYR A 70 4.28 -3.94 -2.03
CA TYR A 70 3.59 -3.33 -3.18
C TYR A 70 4.50 -2.43 -4.00
N GLN A 71 5.47 -1.76 -3.37
CA GLN A 71 6.48 -0.97 -4.08
C GLN A 71 7.35 -1.88 -4.95
N LYS A 72 7.80 -3.03 -4.42
CA LYS A 72 8.56 -4.02 -5.19
C LYS A 72 7.74 -4.59 -6.34
N LEU A 73 6.47 -4.90 -6.09
CA LEU A 73 5.57 -5.40 -7.12
C LEU A 73 5.44 -4.38 -8.26
N LEU A 74 5.19 -3.10 -7.95
CA LEU A 74 5.10 -2.04 -8.95
C LEU A 74 6.43 -1.86 -9.72
N SER A 75 7.55 -1.82 -9.00
CA SER A 75 8.88 -1.65 -9.62
C SER A 75 9.32 -2.85 -10.46
N SER A 76 8.77 -4.04 -10.21
CA SER A 76 9.06 -5.26 -10.98
C SER A 76 8.33 -5.33 -12.31
N ARG A 77 7.34 -4.46 -12.54
CA ARG A 77 6.56 -4.44 -13.77
C ARG A 77 7.37 -3.79 -14.91
N PRO A 78 7.40 -4.39 -16.10
CA PRO A 78 8.10 -3.82 -17.23
C PRO A 78 7.47 -2.47 -17.61
N ALA A 79 8.29 -1.41 -17.64
CA ALA A 79 7.89 -0.05 -18.00
C ALA A 79 7.66 0.11 -19.53
N TRP A 80 6.94 -0.81 -20.17
CA TRP A 80 6.68 -0.77 -21.61
C TRP A 80 5.39 -0.05 -21.94
N GLU A 81 5.23 1.20 -21.49
CA GLU A 81 4.20 2.09 -22.01
C GLU A 81 4.75 3.52 -22.08
N THR A 82 5.59 3.77 -23.07
CA THR A 82 5.79 5.12 -23.61
C THR A 82 6.23 5.02 -25.05
N SER A 83 5.59 5.82 -25.90
CA SER A 83 5.87 6.06 -27.31
C SER A 83 5.24 5.13 -28.36
N GLN A 84 3.90 5.05 -28.39
CA GLN A 84 3.18 4.93 -29.67
C GLN A 84 2.20 6.09 -29.95
N ALA A 85 2.03 7.06 -29.03
CA ALA A 85 1.13 8.19 -29.26
C ALA A 85 1.73 9.34 -30.10
N GLU A 86 3.02 9.30 -30.44
CA GLU A 86 3.71 10.40 -31.12
C GLU A 86 4.00 10.13 -32.62
N MET A 87 3.82 8.90 -33.12
CA MET A 87 4.17 8.57 -34.51
C MET A 87 3.02 8.77 -35.52
N ASP A 88 1.78 8.95 -35.08
CA ASP A 88 0.63 9.12 -35.98
C ASP A 88 0.26 10.59 -36.29
N ARG A 89 0.94 11.57 -35.71
CA ARG A 89 0.77 12.99 -36.09
C ARG A 89 1.77 13.51 -37.11
N GLY A 90 2.70 12.68 -37.57
CA GLY A 90 3.72 13.05 -38.56
C GLY A 90 3.35 12.79 -40.02
N ARG A 91 2.13 12.29 -40.32
CA ARG A 91 1.77 11.83 -41.68
C ARG A 91 0.44 12.41 -42.17
N ALA A 92 0.27 13.73 -42.08
CA ALA A 92 -0.75 14.45 -42.84
C ALA A 92 -0.46 15.95 -42.85
N SER A 93 0.51 16.40 -43.63
CA SER A 93 0.58 17.74 -44.25
C SER A 93 1.67 17.77 -45.30
#